data_AF-K1TX21-F1
#
_entry.id   AF-K1TX21-F1
#
_cell.length_a   1.000
_cell.length_b   1.000
_cell.length_c   1.000
_cell.angle_alpha   90.00
_cell.angle_beta   90.00
_cell.angle_gamma   90.00
#
_symmetry.space_group_name_H-M   'P 1'
#
loop_
_entity.id
_entity.type
_entity.pdbx_description
1 polymer ?
#
loop_
_entity_poly.entity_id
_entity_poly.type
_entity_poly.pdbx_seq_one_letter_code
_entity_poly.pdbx_strand_id
1 'polypeptide(L)'
;WTAVFYHSAYRIPEGLDERTAMFCHILRDADKIDILKVNVEFPLEEIYNVDTEVLYQEEVTPEVLQSFDEEHAVLRSLKKTAVDNVVGHISLVYELVYPESCRIVKRQGYLDKLMNFESRNPQTRKQFEHIREHMREYLAGK
;
A
#
# COMPACT_ATOMS: atom_id res chain seq x y z
N TRP A 1 4.80 -20.53 15.21
CA TRP A 1 4.86 -19.07 15.49
C TRP A 1 5.64 -18.28 14.44
N THR A 2 6.43 -18.91 13.56
CA THR A 2 7.26 -18.24 12.55
C THR A 2 6.50 -17.26 11.65
N ALA A 3 5.34 -17.66 11.11
CA ALA A 3 4.51 -16.78 10.30
C ALA A 3 4.07 -15.52 11.06
N VAL A 4 3.64 -15.68 12.31
CA VAL A 4 3.27 -14.55 13.20
C VAL A 4 4.48 -13.67 13.49
N PHE A 5 5.66 -14.25 13.71
CA PHE A 5 6.88 -13.48 13.98
C PHE A 5 7.28 -12.61 12.78
N TYR A 6 7.12 -13.10 11.55
CA TYR A 6 7.52 -12.40 10.32
C TYR A 6 6.38 -11.66 9.60
N HIS A 7 5.18 -11.55 10.18
CA HIS A 7 4.02 -10.95 9.48
C HIS A 7 4.28 -9.48 9.07
N SER A 8 4.96 -8.70 9.91
CA SER A 8 5.29 -7.29 9.66
C SER A 8 6.72 -7.07 9.16
N ALA A 9 7.48 -8.15 8.92
CA ALA A 9 8.84 -8.03 8.41
C ALA A 9 8.85 -7.45 6.99
N TYR A 10 9.85 -6.63 6.65
CA TYR A 10 9.99 -6.07 5.31
C TYR A 10 10.25 -7.16 4.25
N ARG A 11 11.14 -8.10 4.57
CA ARG A 11 11.41 -9.31 3.79
C ARG A 11 11.38 -10.53 4.74
N ILE A 12 10.91 -11.67 4.25
CA ILE A 12 11.05 -12.92 5.00
C ILE A 12 12.50 -13.42 4.87
N PRO A 13 13.05 -14.11 5.88
CA PRO A 13 14.39 -14.67 5.78
C PRO A 13 14.44 -15.77 4.71
N GLU A 14 15.58 -15.86 4.04
CA GLU A 14 15.91 -16.98 3.16
C GLU A 14 16.13 -18.27 3.96
N GLY A 15 15.96 -19.43 3.32
CA GLY A 15 16.24 -20.74 3.92
C GLY A 15 15.14 -21.31 4.81
N LEU A 16 13.96 -20.69 4.86
CA LEU A 16 12.77 -21.33 5.43
C LEU A 16 12.34 -22.53 4.58
N ASP A 17 11.81 -23.58 5.22
CA ASP A 17 11.18 -24.67 4.48
C ASP A 17 9.93 -24.17 3.73
N GLU A 18 9.61 -24.84 2.63
CA GLU A 18 8.54 -24.44 1.70
C GLU A 18 7.20 -24.22 2.41
N ARG A 19 6.83 -25.11 3.35
CA ARG A 19 5.57 -25.03 4.07
C ARG A 19 5.54 -23.81 4.99
N THR A 20 6.63 -23.56 5.72
CA THR A 20 6.73 -22.38 6.58
C THR A 20 6.73 -21.08 5.77
N ALA A 21 7.48 -21.01 4.68
CA ALA A 21 7.50 -19.86 3.79
C ALA A 21 6.12 -19.57 3.20
N MET A 22 5.40 -20.62 2.77
CA MET A 22 4.02 -20.52 2.29
C MET A 22 3.10 -19.87 3.35
N PHE A 23 3.12 -20.35 4.60
CA PHE A 23 2.30 -19.75 5.66
C PHE A 23 2.69 -18.30 5.98
N CYS A 24 3.98 -17.97 5.94
CA CYS A 24 4.44 -16.59 6.08
C CYS A 24 3.84 -15.70 4.97
N HIS A 25 3.89 -16.14 3.71
CA HIS A 25 3.35 -15.38 2.59
C HIS A 25 1.83 -15.24 2.66
N ILE A 26 1.10 -16.31 2.99
CA ILE A 26 -0.37 -16.25 3.15
C ILE A 26 -0.76 -15.21 4.20
N LEU A 27 -0.10 -15.25 5.37
CA LEU A 27 -0.41 -14.31 6.45
C LEU A 27 -0.06 -12.87 6.07
N ARG A 28 1.10 -12.66 5.41
CA ARG A 28 1.53 -11.33 4.96
C ARG A 28 0.63 -10.75 3.88
N ASP A 29 0.16 -11.56 2.93
CA ASP A 29 -0.81 -11.12 1.92
C ASP A 29 -2.13 -10.73 2.57
N ALA A 30 -2.64 -11.56 3.49
CA ALA A 30 -3.88 -11.28 4.21
C ALA A 30 -3.79 -9.99 5.04
N ASP A 31 -2.68 -9.77 5.75
CA ASP A 31 -2.42 -8.57 6.54
C ASP A 31 -2.40 -7.30 5.67
N LYS A 32 -1.67 -7.32 4.54
CA LYS A 32 -1.64 -6.19 3.60
C LYS A 32 -3.01 -5.86 3.02
N ILE A 33 -3.81 -6.88 2.71
CA ILE A 33 -5.18 -6.69 2.23
C ILE A 33 -6.04 -6.03 3.31
N ASP A 34 -5.91 -6.47 4.57
CA ASP A 34 -6.63 -5.86 5.70
C ASP A 34 -6.19 -4.41 5.96
N ILE A 35 -4.89 -4.09 5.80
CA ILE A 35 -4.39 -2.71 5.87
C ILE A 35 -5.10 -1.80 4.86
N LEU A 36 -5.34 -2.26 3.62
CA LEU A 36 -6.08 -1.47 2.62
C LEU A 36 -7.51 -1.16 3.10
N LYS A 37 -8.17 -2.16 3.67
CA LYS A 37 -9.53 -2.02 4.21
C LYS A 37 -9.56 -1.01 5.37
N VAL A 38 -8.67 -1.16 6.35
CA VAL A 38 -8.59 -0.28 7.52
C VAL A 38 -8.39 1.18 7.11
N ASN A 39 -7.54 1.45 6.12
CA ASN A 39 -7.29 2.81 5.62
C ASN A 39 -8.47 3.42 4.84
N VAL A 40 -9.52 2.66 4.56
CA VAL A 40 -10.77 3.16 3.96
C VAL A 40 -11.88 3.26 4.99
N GLU A 41 -11.94 2.33 5.93
CA GLU A 41 -13.03 2.25 6.92
C GLU A 41 -12.86 3.24 8.08
N PHE A 42 -11.63 3.66 8.37
CA PHE A 42 -11.34 4.65 9.40
C PHE A 42 -10.83 5.96 8.77
N PRO A 43 -11.19 7.13 9.35
CA PRO A 43 -10.70 8.42 8.87
C PRO A 43 -9.17 8.45 8.85
N LEU A 44 -8.58 8.86 7.72
CA LEU A 44 -7.13 8.93 7.56
C LEU A 44 -6.50 9.89 8.58
N GLU A 45 -7.23 10.91 8.99
CA GLU A 45 -6.88 11.86 10.04
C GLU A 45 -6.69 11.17 11.39
N GLU A 46 -7.55 10.19 11.71
CA GLU A 46 -7.47 9.40 12.93
C GLU A 46 -6.31 8.38 12.86
N ILE A 47 -6.10 7.77 11.69
CA ILE A 47 -5.01 6.80 11.48
C ILE A 47 -3.63 7.48 11.52
N TYR A 48 -3.50 8.64 10.88
CA TYR A 48 -2.23 9.35 10.74
C TYR A 48 -2.00 10.40 11.84
N ASN A 49 -3.02 10.68 12.65
CA ASN A 49 -2.98 11.69 13.71
C ASN A 49 -2.55 13.07 13.18
N VAL A 50 -3.21 13.51 12.10
CA VAL A 50 -2.97 14.79 11.42
C VAL A 50 -4.26 15.56 11.20
N ASP A 51 -4.15 16.88 11.10
CA ASP A 51 -5.29 17.73 10.75
C ASP A 51 -5.76 17.48 9.31
N THR A 52 -7.08 17.47 9.13
CA THR A 52 -7.74 17.34 7.81
C THR A 52 -7.16 18.33 6.81
N GLU A 53 -7.01 19.61 7.18
CA GLU A 53 -6.50 20.63 6.25
C GLU A 53 -5.08 20.34 5.73
N VAL A 54 -4.23 19.75 6.58
CA VAL A 54 -2.87 19.36 6.22
C VAL A 54 -2.91 18.19 5.24
N LEU A 55 -3.62 17.12 5.58
CA LEU A 55 -3.71 15.91 4.75
C LEU A 55 -4.17 16.23 3.30
N TYR A 56 -5.18 17.08 3.13
CA TYR A 56 -5.72 17.37 1.80
C TYR A 56 -4.92 18.43 1.01
N GLN A 57 -3.92 19.08 1.60
CA GLN A 57 -3.06 20.08 0.93
C GLN A 57 -1.63 19.58 0.70
N GLU A 58 -1.20 18.55 1.41
CA GLU A 58 0.13 17.95 1.25
C GLU A 58 0.34 17.28 -0.12
N GLU A 59 1.61 17.16 -0.47
CA GLU A 59 2.10 16.53 -1.69
C GLU A 59 2.73 15.18 -1.37
N VAL A 60 2.66 14.25 -2.33
CA VAL A 60 3.50 13.06 -2.30
C VAL A 60 4.92 13.50 -2.56
N THR A 61 5.84 13.08 -1.70
CA THR A 61 7.25 13.43 -1.85
C THR A 61 7.87 12.72 -3.06
N PRO A 62 8.86 13.34 -3.74
CA PRO A 62 9.50 12.72 -4.90
C PRO A 62 10.10 11.35 -4.59
N GLU A 63 10.65 11.15 -3.38
CA GLU A 63 11.25 9.88 -2.99
C GLU A 63 10.21 8.76 -2.84
N VAL A 64 9.00 9.09 -2.39
CA VAL A 64 7.91 8.12 -2.27
C VAL A 64 7.31 7.80 -3.63
N LEU A 65 7.16 8.79 -4.52
CA LEU A 65 6.74 8.53 -5.91
C LEU A 65 7.75 7.66 -6.66
N GLN A 66 9.03 7.97 -6.55
CA GLN A 66 10.07 7.15 -7.17
C GLN A 66 10.01 5.71 -6.65
N SER A 67 9.90 5.53 -5.33
CA SER A 67 9.79 4.19 -4.75
C SER A 67 8.50 3.45 -5.17
N PHE A 68 7.42 4.18 -5.48
CA PHE A 68 6.19 3.60 -6.00
C PHE A 68 6.38 3.12 -7.45
N ASP A 69 7.04 3.92 -8.28
CA ASP A 69 7.35 3.59 -9.69
C ASP A 69 8.35 2.43 -9.83
N GLU A 70 9.11 2.13 -8.78
CA GLU A 70 9.99 0.96 -8.68
C GLU A 70 9.23 -0.34 -8.36
N GLU A 71 7.89 -0.28 -8.25
CA GLU A 71 6.98 -1.43 -8.05
C GLU A 71 7.31 -2.29 -6.82
N HIS A 72 7.61 -1.64 -5.69
CA HIS A 72 7.78 -2.32 -4.40
C HIS A 72 7.18 -1.53 -3.25
N ALA A 73 7.08 -2.13 -2.05
CA ALA A 73 6.63 -1.41 -0.88
C ALA A 73 7.56 -0.22 -0.53
N VAL A 74 6.95 0.92 -0.21
CA VAL A 74 7.67 2.12 0.22
C VAL A 74 8.22 1.93 1.63
N LEU A 75 9.52 2.18 1.80
CA LEU A 75 10.16 2.13 3.10
C LEU A 75 9.59 3.19 4.05
N ARG A 76 9.36 2.80 5.31
CA ARG A 76 8.83 3.71 6.34
C ARG A 76 9.65 4.99 6.49
N SER A 77 10.96 4.91 6.34
CA SER A 77 11.87 6.05 6.47
C SER A 77 11.75 7.09 5.36
N LEU A 78 11.14 6.74 4.22
CA LEU A 78 10.97 7.66 3.09
C LEU A 78 9.70 8.52 3.23
N LYS A 79 8.72 8.05 3.99
CA LYS A 79 7.43 8.73 4.16
C LYS A 79 7.56 9.91 5.12
N LYS A 80 7.31 11.12 4.64
CA LYS A 80 7.44 12.38 5.38
C LYS A 80 6.10 13.10 5.57
N THR A 81 5.17 12.95 4.63
CA THR A 81 3.83 13.56 4.67
C THR A 81 2.76 12.54 5.03
N ALA A 82 1.55 13.00 5.36
CA ALA A 82 0.41 12.11 5.56
C ALA A 82 -0.02 11.44 4.24
N VAL A 83 0.07 12.16 3.13
CA VAL A 83 -0.24 11.62 1.80
C VAL A 83 0.77 10.55 1.37
N ASP A 84 2.05 10.66 1.77
CA ASP A 84 3.04 9.59 1.56
C ASP A 84 2.59 8.26 2.20
N ASN A 85 1.84 8.29 3.30
CA ASN A 85 1.31 7.08 3.91
C ASN A 85 0.22 6.43 3.06
N VAL A 86 -0.64 7.22 2.41
CA VAL A 86 -1.63 6.71 1.46
C VAL A 86 -0.94 5.97 0.31
N VAL A 87 0.07 6.59 -0.30
CA VAL A 87 0.85 5.97 -1.39
C VAL A 87 1.61 4.73 -0.90
N GLY A 88 2.18 4.79 0.30
CA GLY A 88 2.84 3.65 0.92
C GLY A 88 1.91 2.45 1.13
N HIS A 89 0.65 2.69 1.49
CA HIS A 89 -0.36 1.63 1.63
C HIS A 89 -0.80 1.06 0.29
N ILE A 90 -1.00 1.93 -0.72
CA ILE A 90 -1.28 1.49 -2.10
C ILE A 90 -0.13 0.59 -2.60
N SER A 91 1.12 0.95 -2.29
CA SER A 91 2.32 0.21 -2.70
C SER A 91 2.42 -1.20 -2.11
N LEU A 92 1.67 -1.53 -1.05
CA LEU A 92 1.65 -2.88 -0.49
C LEU A 92 1.12 -3.93 -1.48
N VAL A 93 0.34 -3.50 -2.47
CA VAL A 93 -0.19 -4.37 -3.54
C VAL A 93 0.92 -4.99 -4.38
N TYR A 94 2.05 -4.28 -4.57
CA TYR A 94 3.22 -4.80 -5.28
C TYR A 94 3.85 -6.02 -4.61
N GLU A 95 3.63 -6.16 -3.30
CA GLU A 95 4.24 -7.19 -2.46
C GLU A 95 3.32 -8.41 -2.28
N LEU A 96 2.19 -8.47 -2.99
CA LEU A 96 1.29 -9.62 -2.94
C LEU A 96 1.90 -10.79 -3.73
N VAL A 97 1.97 -11.94 -3.08
CA VAL A 97 2.65 -13.11 -3.63
C VAL A 97 1.70 -13.98 -4.44
N TYR A 98 0.46 -14.13 -3.99
CA TYR A 98 -0.50 -15.03 -4.64
C TYR A 98 -1.44 -14.30 -5.59
N PRO A 99 -1.70 -14.83 -6.80
CA PRO A 99 -2.67 -14.25 -7.72
C PRO A 99 -4.08 -14.09 -7.12
N GLU A 100 -4.49 -15.00 -6.23
CA GLU A 100 -5.77 -14.89 -5.53
C GLU A 100 -5.82 -13.68 -4.60
N SER A 101 -4.70 -13.29 -3.98
CA SER A 101 -4.60 -12.07 -3.19
C SER A 101 -4.91 -10.84 -4.04
N CYS A 102 -4.35 -10.76 -5.26
CA CYS A 102 -4.65 -9.68 -6.20
C CYS A 102 -6.14 -9.68 -6.62
N ARG A 103 -6.75 -10.87 -6.83
CA ARG A 103 -8.19 -10.97 -7.13
C ARG A 103 -9.05 -10.51 -5.96
N ILE A 104 -8.67 -10.81 -4.72
CA ILE A 104 -9.36 -10.33 -3.52
C ILE A 104 -9.30 -8.81 -3.45
N VAL A 105 -8.12 -8.19 -3.65
CA VAL A 105 -7.98 -6.73 -3.67
C VAL A 105 -8.89 -6.08 -4.70
N LYS A 106 -8.88 -6.59 -5.94
CA LYS A 106 -9.76 -6.10 -7.02
C LYS A 106 -11.25 -6.24 -6.66
N ARG A 107 -11.64 -7.40 -6.11
CA ARG A 107 -13.04 -7.71 -5.77
C ARG A 107 -13.57 -6.86 -4.61
N GLN A 108 -12.72 -6.52 -3.64
CA GLN A 108 -13.11 -5.70 -2.49
C GLN A 108 -13.19 -4.21 -2.82
N GLY A 109 -12.38 -3.73 -3.77
CA GLY A 109 -12.41 -2.33 -4.24
C GLY A 109 -11.85 -1.31 -3.24
N TYR A 110 -11.23 -1.73 -2.14
CA TYR A 110 -10.60 -0.81 -1.18
C TYR A 110 -9.39 -0.09 -1.78
N LEU A 111 -8.62 -0.77 -2.63
CA LEU A 111 -7.53 -0.15 -3.38
C LEU A 111 -8.02 1.01 -4.24
N ASP A 112 -9.11 0.80 -5.01
CA ASP A 112 -9.69 1.85 -5.84
C ASP A 112 -10.15 3.05 -5.01
N LYS A 113 -10.75 2.80 -3.84
CA LYS A 113 -11.13 3.88 -2.91
C LYS A 113 -9.92 4.67 -2.42
N LEU A 114 -8.81 4.01 -2.07
CA LEU A 114 -7.57 4.70 -1.67
C LEU A 114 -6.96 5.50 -2.81
N MET A 115 -6.92 4.95 -4.02
CA MET A 115 -6.38 5.66 -5.19
C MET A 115 -7.28 6.80 -5.68
N ASN A 116 -8.55 6.84 -5.24
CA ASN A 116 -9.48 7.95 -5.49
C ASN A 116 -9.45 9.00 -4.38
N PHE A 117 -8.38 9.07 -3.58
CA PHE A 117 -8.16 10.13 -2.60
C PHE A 117 -8.29 11.53 -3.24
N GLU A 118 -9.22 12.34 -2.74
CA GLU A 118 -9.58 13.65 -3.31
C GLU A 118 -8.76 14.78 -2.69
N SER A 119 -7.51 14.96 -3.13
CA SER A 119 -6.67 16.07 -2.66
C SER A 119 -7.16 17.45 -3.17
N ARG A 120 -7.06 18.46 -2.31
CA ARG A 120 -7.25 19.88 -2.69
C ARG A 120 -6.04 20.45 -3.41
N ASN A 121 -4.86 19.85 -3.25
CA ASN A 121 -3.64 20.24 -3.96
C ASN A 121 -3.69 19.76 -5.43
N PRO A 122 -3.58 20.68 -6.42
CA PRO A 122 -3.55 20.33 -7.84
C PRO A 122 -2.41 19.40 -8.24
N GLN A 123 -1.24 19.52 -7.60
CA GLN A 123 -0.10 18.65 -7.86
C GLN A 123 -0.39 17.23 -7.39
N THR A 124 -0.90 17.07 -6.16
CA THR A 124 -1.29 15.77 -5.62
C THR A 124 -2.37 15.10 -6.46
N ARG A 125 -3.32 15.86 -7.02
CA ARG A 125 -4.29 15.29 -7.97
C ARG A 125 -3.62 14.66 -9.20
N LYS A 126 -2.63 15.33 -9.79
CA LYS A 126 -1.85 14.77 -10.92
C LYS A 126 -1.02 13.55 -10.50
N GLN A 127 -0.42 13.60 -9.30
CA GLN A 127 0.31 12.44 -8.75
C GLN A 127 -0.61 11.22 -8.59
N PHE A 128 -1.84 11.42 -8.12
CA PHE A 128 -2.82 10.34 -7.99
C PHE A 128 -3.43 9.88 -9.33
N GLU A 129 -3.46 10.73 -10.36
CA GLU A 129 -3.76 10.28 -11.74
C GLU A 129 -2.72 9.28 -12.22
N HIS A 130 -1.43 9.62 -12.09
CA HIS A 130 -0.31 8.72 -12.41
C HIS A 130 -0.35 7.42 -11.61
N ILE A 131 -0.54 7.50 -10.28
CA ILE A 131 -0.64 6.32 -9.40
C ILE A 131 -1.76 5.37 -9.86
N ARG A 132 -2.94 5.91 -10.23
CA ARG A 132 -4.07 5.10 -10.70
C ARG A 132 -3.75 4.39 -12.01
N GLU A 133 -3.15 5.09 -12.97
CA GLU A 133 -2.78 4.52 -14.26
C GLU A 133 -1.76 3.40 -14.08
N HIS A 134 -0.66 3.70 -13.38
CA HIS A 134 0.43 2.75 -13.17
C HIS A 134 -0.01 1.50 -12.39
N MET A 135 -0.76 1.65 -11.30
CA MET A 135 -1.24 0.51 -10.51
C MET A 135 -2.25 -0.36 -11.29
N ARG A 136 -3.08 0.25 -12.16
CA ARG A 136 -4.00 -0.51 -13.02
C ARG A 136 -3.25 -1.32 -14.06
N GLU A 137 -2.20 -0.75 -14.65
CA GLU A 137 -1.32 -1.47 -15.59
C GLU A 137 -0.62 -2.65 -14.90
N TYR A 138 -0.03 -2.42 -13.73
CA TYR A 138 0.59 -3.48 -12.93
C TYR A 138 -0.39 -4.63 -12.65
N LEU A 139 -1.59 -4.30 -12.17
CA LEU A 139 -2.62 -5.28 -11.86
C LEU A 139 -3.20 -5.97 -13.10
N ALA A 140 -3.17 -5.36 -14.28
CA ALA A 140 -3.58 -5.99 -15.53
C ALA A 140 -2.60 -7.09 -15.97
N GLY A 141 -1.33 -7.00 -15.57
CA GLY A 141 -0.29 -8.01 -15.82
C GLY A 141 -0.28 -9.20 -14.84
N LYS A 142 -1.19 -9.24 -13.85
CA LYS A 142 -1.26 -10.26 -12.77
C LYS A 142 -2.44 -11.22 -12.91
#